data_AF-A0A355EVY2-F1
#
_entry.id   AF-A0A355EVY2-F1
#
_cell.length_a   1.000
_cell.length_b   1.000
_cell.length_c   1.000
_cell.angle_alpha   90.00
_cell.angle_beta   90.00
_cell.angle_gamma   90.00
#
_symmetry.space_group_name_H-M   'P 1'
#
loop_
_entity.id
_entity.type
_entity.pdbx_description
1 polymer ?
#
loop_
_entity_poly.entity_id
_entity_poly.type
_entity_poly.pdbx_seq_one_letter_code
_entity_poly.pdbx_strand_id
1 'polypeptide(L)' 'MEIREIPPRDALIELLRQTFSPRLVAAAGLQPARFDLLSHLVLHVPVKRLRYPSGFALLPKVVESIHNDLDRC' A
#
# COMPACT_ATOMS: atom_id res chain seq x y z
N MET A 1 14.77 -8.21 -5.94
CA MET A 1 13.38 -7.89 -5.56
C MET A 1 13.43 -7.36 -4.14
N GLU A 2 12.64 -6.36 -3.79
CA GLU A 2 12.82 -5.68 -2.51
C GLU A 2 11.49 -5.20 -1.95
N ILE A 3 11.29 -5.46 -0.65
CA ILE A 3 10.22 -4.92 0.17
C ILE A 3 10.87 -3.87 1.07
N ARG A 4 10.41 -2.62 0.96
CA ARG A 4 10.89 -1.52 1.79
C ARG A 4 9.73 -0.87 2.50
N GLU A 5 9.88 -0.60 3.79
CA GLU A 5 9.00 0.33 4.49
C GLU A 5 9.08 1.70 3.81
N ILE A 6 7.94 2.36 3.72
CA ILE A 6 7.85 3.74 3.23
C ILE A 6 7.33 4.65 4.34
N PRO A 7 7.78 5.92 4.40
CA PRO A 7 7.30 6.85 5.41
C PRO A 7 5.76 6.98 5.38
N PRO A 8 5.09 7.17 6.53
CA PRO A 8 3.62 7.26 6.60
C PRO A 8 3.02 8.31 5.66
N ARG A 9 3.71 9.43 5.47
CA ARG A 9 3.33 10.48 4.51
C ARG A 9 3.28 9.95 3.07
N ASP A 10 4.29 9.21 2.66
CA ASP A 10 4.38 8.68 1.30
C ASP A 10 3.39 7.52 1.12
N ALA A 11 3.18 6.72 2.17
CA ALA A 11 2.14 5.68 2.20
C ALA A 11 0.74 6.27 1.99
N LEU A 12 0.42 7.37 2.68
CA LEU A 12 -0.88 8.04 2.54
C LEU A 12 -1.12 8.51 1.09
N ILE A 13 -0.12 9.14 0.47
CA ILE A 13 -0.18 9.59 -0.91
C ILE A 13 -0.41 8.41 -1.86
N GLU A 14 0.32 7.30 -1.65
CA GLU A 14 0.18 6.10 -2.47
C GLU A 14 -1.19 5.44 -2.31
N LEU A 15 -1.71 5.32 -1.09
CA LEU A 15 -3.05 4.79 -0.85
C LEU A 15 -4.12 5.67 -1.46
N LEU A 16 -4.00 7.00 -1.34
CA LEU A 16 -4.92 7.94 -2.01
C LEU A 16 -4.87 7.82 -3.54
N ARG A 17 -3.72 7.45 -4.11
CA ARG A 17 -3.56 7.25 -5.55
C ARG A 17 -4.12 5.90 -6.03
N GLN A 18 -3.91 4.84 -5.24
CA GLN A 18 -4.21 3.45 -5.63
C GLN A 18 -5.59 2.96 -5.16
N THR A 19 -6.25 3.66 -4.23
CA THR A 19 -7.63 3.31 -3.82
C THR A 19 -8.59 3.55 -4.97
N PHE A 20 -9.38 2.52 -5.29
CA PHE A 20 -10.27 2.49 -6.44
C PHE A 20 -11.35 3.58 -6.38
N SER A 21 -11.63 4.17 -7.54
CA SER A 21 -12.65 5.18 -7.80
C SER A 21 -12.61 6.48 -6.95
N PRO A 22 -11.49 7.21 -6.96
CA PRO A 22 -11.39 8.51 -6.27
C PRO A 22 -12.44 9.51 -6.76
N ARG A 23 -12.93 9.36 -8.00
CA ARG A 23 -13.98 10.21 -8.58
C ARG A 23 -15.36 9.91 -8.01
N LEU A 24 -15.72 8.65 -7.77
CA LEU A 24 -17.00 8.31 -7.14
C LEU A 24 -17.02 8.71 -5.66
N VAL A 25 -15.91 8.51 -4.95
CA VAL A 25 -15.78 8.98 -3.56
C VAL A 25 -15.92 10.50 -3.47
N ALA A 26 -15.33 11.25 -4.42
CA ALA A 26 -15.52 12.69 -4.53
C ALA A 26 -16.97 13.09 -4.82
N ALA A 27 -17.60 12.45 -5.80
CA ALA A 27 -18.99 12.73 -6.16
C ALA A 27 -19.98 12.44 -5.02
N ALA A 28 -19.68 11.44 -4.18
CA ALA A 28 -20.47 11.07 -3.01
C ALA A 28 -20.15 11.92 -1.76
N GLY A 29 -19.21 12.88 -1.84
CA GLY A 29 -18.81 13.70 -0.68
C GLY A 29 -18.03 12.94 0.40
N LEU A 30 -17.54 11.74 0.11
CA LEU A 30 -16.89 10.83 1.08
C LEU A 30 -15.37 11.06 1.19
N GLN A 31 -14.83 12.08 0.54
CA GLN A 31 -13.39 12.35 0.54
C GLN A 31 -12.80 12.66 1.92
N PRO A 32 -13.46 13.42 2.81
CA PRO A 32 -12.95 13.65 4.16
C PRO A 32 -12.85 12.34 4.96
N ALA A 33 -13.92 11.55 5.00
CA ALA A 33 -13.95 10.27 5.70
C ALA A 33 -12.89 9.29 5.18
N ARG A 34 -12.64 9.30 3.87
CA ARG A 34 -11.58 8.50 3.25
C ARG A 34 -10.19 8.98 3.66
N PHE A 35 -9.95 10.29 3.67
CA PHE A 35 -8.67 10.85 4.10
C PHE A 35 -8.40 10.50 5.56
N ASP A 36 -9.39 10.69 6.44
CA ASP A 36 -9.29 10.37 7.86
C ASP A 36 -8.96 8.88 8.05
N LEU A 37 -9.72 7.99 7.42
CA LEU A 37 -9.48 6.54 7.48
C LEU A 37 -8.05 6.17 7.06
N LEU A 38 -7.59 6.67 5.91
CA LEU A 38 -6.27 6.33 5.39
C LEU A 38 -5.14 6.93 6.23
N SER A 39 -5.33 8.16 6.76
CA SER A 39 -4.36 8.80 7.65
C SER A 39 -4.19 8.05 8.96
N HIS A 40 -5.29 7.56 9.54
CA HIS A 40 -5.24 6.69 10.72
C HIS A 40 -4.55 5.36 10.40
N LEU A 41 -4.88 4.74 9.27
CA LEU A 41 -4.32 3.44 8.88
C LEU A 41 -2.79 3.48 8.78
N VAL A 42 -2.22 4.50 8.11
CA VAL A 42 -0.76 4.59 7.90
C VAL A 42 0.04 4.92 9.16
N LEU A 43 -0.62 5.38 10.24
CA LEU A 43 0.02 5.62 11.54
C LEU A 43 0.06 4.36 12.41
N HIS A 44 -0.84 3.41 12.17
CA HIS A 44 -0.97 2.21 13.00
C HIS A 44 -0.44 0.93 12.32
N VAL A 45 -0.35 0.93 10.99
CA VAL A 45 0.08 -0.23 10.21
C VAL A 45 1.28 0.14 9.33
N PRO A 46 2.42 -0.55 9.44
CA PRO A 46 3.55 -0.35 8.54
C PRO A 46 3.13 -0.61 7.09
N VAL A 47 3.30 0.38 6.22
CA VAL A 47 3.06 0.23 4.79
C VAL A 47 4.41 0.03 4.10
N LYS A 48 4.48 -1.02 3.26
CA LYS A 48 5.69 -1.39 2.53
C LYS A 48 5.46 -1.33 1.02
N ARG A 49 6.50 -0.96 0.29
CA ARG A 49 6.54 -0.97 -1.17
C ARG A 49 7.29 -2.20 -1.65
N LEU A 50 6.63 -3.02 -2.45
CA LEU A 50 7.22 -4.15 -3.16
C LEU A 50 7.59 -3.72 -4.59
N ARG A 51 8.87 -3.80 -4.94
CA ARG A 51 9.31 -3.66 -6.34
C ARG A 51 9.17 -5.00 -7.06
N TYR A 52 8.10 -5.15 -7.82
CA TYR A 52 7.85 -6.34 -8.63
C TYR A 52 9.00 -6.58 -9.62
N PRO A 53 9.50 -7.82 -9.73
CA PRO A 53 10.49 -8.17 -10.74
C PRO A 53 9.82 -8.29 -12.11
N SER A 54 10.59 -8.04 -13.18
CA SER A 54 10.11 -8.25 -14.55
C SER A 54 10.06 -9.75 -14.86
N GLY A 55 8.91 -10.21 -15.36
CA GLY A 55 8.71 -11.58 -15.83
C GLY A 55 8.01 -12.49 -14.82
N PHE A 56 7.05 -13.28 -15.32
CA PHE A 56 6.19 -14.14 -14.51
C PHE A 56 6.94 -15.29 -13.83
N ALA A 57 8.08 -15.73 -14.37
CA ALA A 57 8.91 -16.77 -13.77
C ALA A 57 9.43 -16.43 -12.36
N LEU A 58 9.40 -15.14 -11.98
CA LEU A 58 9.87 -14.66 -10.68
C LEU A 58 8.73 -14.49 -9.66
N LEU A 59 7.48 -14.77 -10.02
CA LEU A 59 6.35 -14.72 -9.08
C LEU A 59 6.50 -15.63 -7.86
N PRO A 60 7.05 -16.86 -7.95
CA PRO A 60 7.29 -17.67 -6.76
C PRO A 60 8.22 -16.98 -5.75
N LYS A 61 9.22 -16.22 -6.23
CA LYS A 61 10.13 -15.44 -5.37
C LYS A 61 9.43 -14.24 -4.74
N VAL A 62 8.42 -13.68 -5.41
CA VAL A 62 7.53 -12.66 -4.84
C VAL A 62 6.84 -13.21 -3.61
N VAL A 63 6.21 -14.38 -3.75
CA VAL A 63 5.51 -15.06 -2.66
C VAL A 63 6.46 -15.33 -1.49
N GLU A 64 7.62 -15.92 -1.75
CA GLU A 64 8.62 -16.22 -0.72
C GLU A 64 9.03 -14.97 0.06
N SER A 65 9.30 -13.85 -0.63
CA SER A 65 9.73 -12.63 0.06
C SER A 65 8.61 -11.98 0.87
N ILE A 66 7.35 -12.12 0.45
CA ILE A 66 6.20 -11.64 1.24
C ILE A 66 6.09 -12.45 2.52
N HIS A 67 6.19 -13.78 2.46
CA HIS A 67 6.15 -14.63 3.67
C HIS A 67 7.30 -14.28 4.62
N ASN A 68 8.53 -14.19 4.10
CA ASN A 68 9.69 -13.80 4.90
C ASN A 68 9.57 -12.41 5.54
N ASP A 69 8.82 -11.49 4.94
CA ASP A 69 8.57 -10.16 5.49
C ASP A 69 7.48 -10.16 6.57
N LEU A 70 6.43 -10.98 6.38
CA LEU A 70 5.37 -11.18 7.37
C LEU A 70 5.90 -11.85 8.64
N ASP A 71 6.80 -12.82 8.51
CA ASP A 71 7.41 -13.51 9.66
C ASP A 71 8.34 -12.59 10.50
N ARG A 72 8.70 -11.41 9.97
CA ARG A 72 9.56 -10.42 10.65
C ARG A 72 8.77 -9.31 11.35
N CYS A 73 7.45 -9.23 11.15
CA CYS A 73 6.55 -8.26 11.77
C CYS A 73 5.93 -8.82 13.05
#